data_AF-A0A2I0NZY6-F1
#
_entry.id   AF-A0A2I0NZY6-F1
#
_cell.length_a   1.000
_cell.length_b   1.000
_cell.length_c   1.000
_cell.angle_alpha   90.00
_cell.angle_beta   90.00
_cell.angle_gamma   90.00
#
_symmetry.space_group_name_H-M   'P 1'
#
loop_
_entity.id
_entity.type
_entity.pdbx_description
1 polymer ?
#
loop_
_entity_poly.entity_id
_entity_poly.type
_entity_poly.pdbx_seq_one_letter_code
_entity_poly.pdbx_strand_id
1 'polypeptide(L)'
;MIKNGKSRFEKVSGQSVILPEKKMKREDDTEILIQQIRVSVSDISGFLAELRRIGKKHHCTLICFNREVIAGQRHSRSAIRHAERAFEEGQTIARSLEVESLLYAAGTRQTGLIGPFGIHMGMNECYLCIVPGRPDVYEELLGMM
;
A
#
# COMPACT_ATOMS: atom_id res chain seq x y z
N MET A 1 67.71 -15.89 -19.09
CA MET A 1 68.01 -15.16 -17.83
C MET A 1 66.69 -14.61 -17.27
N ILE A 2 66.37 -15.01 -16.03
CA ILE A 2 65.74 -14.20 -14.94
C ILE A 2 64.33 -13.62 -15.24
N LYS A 3 63.25 -14.33 -14.90
CA LYS A 3 62.43 -14.33 -13.65
C LYS A 3 61.33 -13.25 -13.59
N ASN A 4 60.10 -13.75 -13.36
CA ASN A 4 59.12 -13.40 -12.30
C ASN A 4 58.80 -11.91 -12.03
N GLY A 5 57.56 -11.48 -11.83
CA GLY A 5 56.36 -12.18 -11.39
C GLY A 5 55.67 -11.38 -10.28
N LYS A 6 54.40 -11.75 -10.04
CA LYS A 6 53.63 -11.57 -8.79
C LYS A 6 53.04 -10.19 -8.50
N SER A 7 51.73 -10.11 -8.77
CA SER A 7 50.69 -9.94 -7.75
C SER A 7 51.20 -9.70 -6.33
N ARG A 8 50.84 -8.55 -5.76
CA ARG A 8 50.93 -8.30 -4.33
C ARG A 8 49.53 -8.11 -3.78
N PHE A 9 48.93 -9.24 -3.42
CA PHE A 9 47.93 -9.32 -2.37
C PHE A 9 48.54 -8.76 -1.08
N GLU A 10 47.88 -7.79 -0.46
CA GLU A 10 47.96 -7.62 0.98
C GLU A 10 46.78 -8.36 1.59
N LYS A 11 47.07 -9.50 2.21
CA LYS A 11 46.19 -10.18 3.16
C LYS A 11 46.73 -9.85 4.55
N VAL A 12 45.93 -9.18 5.37
CA VAL A 12 46.02 -9.30 6.82
C VAL A 12 44.61 -9.58 7.34
N SER A 13 44.41 -10.83 7.74
CA SER A 13 43.40 -11.39 8.65
C SER A 13 41.93 -10.91 8.58
N GLY A 14 41.04 -11.84 8.22
CA GLY A 14 39.70 -11.94 8.82
C GLY A 14 38.55 -11.38 7.97
N GLN A 15 37.91 -12.27 7.20
CA GLN A 15 36.62 -12.06 6.52
C GLN A 15 36.58 -10.95 5.45
N SER A 16 36.62 -11.35 4.17
CA SER A 16 35.96 -10.56 3.13
C SER A 16 34.45 -10.64 3.39
N VAL A 17 33.95 -9.78 4.26
CA VAL A 17 32.52 -9.49 4.29
C VAL A 17 32.25 -8.77 2.98
N ILE A 18 31.61 -9.49 2.05
CA ILE A 18 30.84 -8.82 1.01
C ILE A 18 29.82 -8.00 1.79
N LEU A 19 30.09 -6.72 1.96
CA LEU A 19 29.09 -5.79 2.47
C LEU A 19 27.91 -5.94 1.50
N PRO A 20 26.72 -6.36 1.96
CA PRO A 20 25.57 -6.39 1.07
C PRO A 20 25.47 -5.00 0.49
N GLU A 21 25.41 -4.91 -0.84
CA GLU A 21 25.13 -3.65 -1.53
C GLU A 21 24.00 -2.99 -0.75
N LYS A 22 24.34 -1.84 -0.17
CA LYS A 22 23.48 -1.05 0.68
C LYS A 22 22.24 -0.82 -0.18
N LYS A 23 21.16 -1.59 0.04
CA LYS A 23 19.89 -1.38 -0.66
C LYS A 23 19.55 0.06 -0.35
N MET A 24 19.76 0.92 -1.33
CA MET A 24 19.32 2.30 -1.33
C MET A 24 17.84 2.21 -1.06
N LYS A 25 17.44 2.47 0.19
CA LYS A 25 16.03 2.66 0.49
C LYS A 25 15.64 3.83 -0.40
N ARG A 26 14.80 3.56 -1.41
CA ARG A 26 14.24 4.63 -2.23
C ARG A 26 13.53 5.57 -1.25
N GLU A 27 13.82 6.85 -1.32
CA GLU A 27 13.21 7.87 -0.46
C GLU A 27 11.68 7.98 -0.69
N ASP A 28 11.16 7.32 -1.72
CA ASP A 28 9.73 7.12 -2.01
C ASP A 28 9.20 5.73 -1.60
N ASP A 29 9.64 5.18 -0.45
CA ASP A 29 8.93 4.04 0.15
C ASP A 29 7.64 4.57 0.79
N THR A 30 6.69 4.97 -0.06
CA THR A 30 5.44 5.64 0.25
C THR A 30 4.75 4.97 1.43
N GLU A 31 4.91 5.51 2.63
CA GLU A 31 4.50 4.83 3.85
C GLU A 31 2.97 4.80 3.89
N ILE A 32 2.39 3.63 3.62
CA ILE A 32 0.94 3.43 3.74
C ILE A 32 0.58 3.60 5.22
N LEU A 33 -0.15 4.68 5.53
CA LEU A 33 -0.74 4.90 6.84
C LEU A 33 -2.02 4.08 6.93
N ILE A 34 -2.14 3.24 7.95
CA ILE A 34 -3.29 2.36 8.16
C ILE A 34 -3.88 2.67 9.52
N GLN A 35 -5.15 3.05 9.55
CA GLN A 35 -5.91 3.28 10.77
C GLN A 35 -7.11 2.34 10.86
N GLN A 36 -7.38 1.90 12.08
CA GLN A 36 -8.60 1.16 12.39
C GLN A 36 -9.70 2.17 12.67
N ILE A 37 -10.76 2.12 11.87
CA ILE A 37 -11.91 3.02 12.02
C ILE A 37 -13.20 2.23 12.15
N ARG A 38 -14.21 2.88 12.73
CA ARG A 38 -15.59 2.42 12.75
C ARG A 38 -16.46 3.54 12.22
N VAL A 39 -17.29 3.26 11.22
CA VAL A 39 -18.09 4.29 10.53
C VAL A 39 -19.47 3.75 10.16
N SER A 40 -20.51 4.56 10.33
CA SER A 40 -21.85 4.25 9.85
C SER A 40 -22.07 4.87 8.47
N VAL A 41 -22.40 4.04 7.48
CA VAL A 41 -22.61 4.46 6.10
C VAL A 41 -24.09 4.31 5.73
N SER A 42 -24.76 5.43 5.55
CA SER A 42 -26.17 5.49 5.09
C SER A 42 -26.32 5.75 3.59
N ASP A 43 -25.26 6.22 2.93
CA ASP A 43 -25.16 6.37 1.48
C ASP A 43 -23.73 6.01 1.04
N ILE A 44 -23.58 4.83 0.43
CA ILE A 44 -22.30 4.36 -0.09
C ILE A 44 -21.74 5.33 -1.14
N SER A 45 -22.58 5.83 -2.04
CA SER A 45 -22.11 6.65 -3.17
C SER A 45 -21.62 8.01 -2.68
N GLY A 46 -22.38 8.65 -1.78
CA GLY A 46 -22.00 9.90 -1.13
C GLY A 46 -20.73 9.76 -0.30
N PHE A 47 -20.62 8.68 0.49
CA PHE A 47 -19.41 8.43 1.29
C PHE A 47 -18.16 8.24 0.41
N LEU A 48 -18.23 7.43 -0.65
CA LEU A 48 -17.11 7.26 -1.58
C LEU A 48 -16.78 8.55 -2.33
N ALA A 49 -17.77 9.36 -2.68
CA ALA A 49 -17.55 10.66 -3.31
C ALA A 49 -16.76 11.60 -2.40
N GLU A 50 -17.08 11.60 -1.10
CA GLU A 50 -16.41 12.43 -0.10
C GLU A 50 -14.97 11.96 0.15
N LEU A 51 -14.74 10.66 0.29
CA LEU A 51 -13.38 10.11 0.37
C LEU A 51 -12.54 10.52 -0.86
N ARG A 52 -13.11 10.46 -2.05
CA ARG A 52 -12.42 10.90 -3.28
C ARG A 52 -12.17 12.40 -3.31
N ARG A 53 -13.08 13.22 -2.78
CA ARG A 53 -12.92 14.67 -2.67
C ARG A 53 -11.75 15.02 -1.75
N ILE A 54 -11.70 14.41 -0.56
CA ILE A 54 -10.62 14.59 0.42
C ILE A 54 -9.30 14.08 -0.15
N GLY A 55 -9.30 12.87 -0.74
CA GLY A 55 -8.12 12.31 -1.37
C GLY A 55 -7.55 13.21 -2.48
N LYS A 56 -8.39 13.76 -3.34
CA LYS A 56 -7.96 14.73 -4.37
C LYS A 56 -7.39 16.01 -3.76
N LYS A 57 -8.04 16.56 -2.74
CA LYS A 57 -7.59 17.77 -2.02
C LYS A 57 -6.17 17.59 -1.45
N HIS A 58 -5.86 16.40 -0.95
CA HIS A 58 -4.61 16.10 -0.26
C HIS A 58 -3.62 15.27 -1.07
N HIS A 59 -3.90 15.05 -2.36
CA HIS A 59 -3.08 14.26 -3.26
C HIS A 59 -2.77 12.86 -2.72
N CYS A 60 -3.77 12.20 -2.13
CA CYS A 60 -3.71 10.83 -1.66
C CYS A 60 -4.92 10.00 -2.10
N THR A 61 -4.75 8.68 -2.11
CA THR A 61 -5.82 7.70 -2.28
C THR A 61 -6.24 7.20 -0.91
N LEU A 62 -7.54 7.22 -0.67
CA LEU A 62 -8.17 6.61 0.50
C LEU A 62 -8.78 5.27 0.11
N ILE A 63 -8.50 4.24 0.88
CA ILE A 63 -8.99 2.88 0.62
C ILE A 63 -9.52 2.31 1.94
N CYS A 64 -10.78 1.90 1.95
CA CYS A 64 -11.40 1.25 3.11
C CYS A 64 -11.50 -0.25 2.86
N PHE A 65 -10.82 -1.04 3.67
CA PHE A 65 -10.92 -2.49 3.67
C PHE A 65 -11.82 -2.96 4.80
N ASN A 66 -12.86 -3.75 4.49
CA ASN A 66 -13.73 -4.36 5.50
C ASN A 66 -12.95 -5.36 6.35
N ARG A 67 -12.85 -5.08 7.65
CA ARG A 67 -12.12 -5.90 8.62
C ARG A 67 -12.75 -7.26 8.85
N GLU A 68 -14.03 -7.42 8.59
CA GLU A 68 -14.74 -8.69 8.77
C GLU A 68 -14.28 -9.77 7.79
N VAL A 69 -13.75 -9.37 6.61
CA VAL A 69 -13.32 -10.28 5.54
C VAL A 69 -11.83 -10.21 5.22
N ILE A 70 -11.08 -9.35 5.91
CA ILE A 70 -9.65 -9.12 5.68
C ILE A 70 -8.81 -9.73 6.80
N ALA A 71 -7.79 -10.51 6.43
CA ALA A 71 -6.83 -11.14 7.34
C ALA A 71 -5.83 -10.17 8.03
N GLY A 72 -6.29 -8.98 8.43
CA GLY A 72 -5.52 -7.98 9.15
C GLY A 72 -4.79 -6.95 8.28
N GLN A 73 -4.11 -6.00 8.94
CA GLN A 73 -3.43 -4.87 8.27
C GLN A 73 -2.37 -5.30 7.26
N ARG A 74 -1.67 -6.43 7.51
CA ARG A 74 -0.68 -6.96 6.56
C ARG A 74 -1.32 -7.38 5.24
N HIS A 75 -2.55 -7.91 5.28
CA HIS A 75 -3.29 -8.26 4.08
C HIS A 75 -3.62 -7.01 3.25
N SER A 76 -4.19 -5.96 3.88
CA SER A 76 -4.45 -4.67 3.22
C SER A 76 -3.18 -4.05 2.63
N ARG A 77 -2.08 -4.03 3.40
CA ARG A 77 -0.79 -3.50 2.93
C ARG A 77 -0.28 -4.28 1.72
N SER A 78 -0.32 -5.60 1.76
CA SER A 78 0.10 -6.46 0.65
C SER A 78 -0.73 -6.18 -0.61
N ALA A 79 -2.05 -6.08 -0.46
CA ALA A 79 -2.96 -5.81 -1.56
C ALA A 79 -2.66 -4.46 -2.23
N ILE A 80 -2.42 -3.41 -1.44
CA ILE A 80 -2.01 -2.09 -1.95
C ILE A 80 -0.69 -2.17 -2.70
N ARG A 81 0.34 -2.83 -2.13
CA ARG A 81 1.64 -2.96 -2.80
C ARG A 81 1.56 -3.72 -4.14
N HIS A 82 0.70 -4.72 -4.21
CA HIS A 82 0.45 -5.42 -5.47
C HIS A 82 -0.27 -4.53 -6.48
N ALA A 83 -1.24 -3.75 -6.04
CA ALA A 83 -1.93 -2.79 -6.89
C ALA A 83 -0.98 -1.70 -7.42
N GLU A 84 -0.17 -1.07 -6.56
CA GLU A 84 0.86 -0.09 -6.97
C GLU A 84 1.77 -0.68 -8.07
N ARG A 85 2.28 -1.89 -7.86
CA ARG A 85 3.10 -2.60 -8.86
C ARG A 85 2.35 -2.84 -10.18
N ALA A 86 1.09 -3.26 -10.11
CA ALA A 86 0.29 -3.48 -11.30
C ALA A 86 0.11 -2.19 -12.11
N PHE A 87 -0.04 -1.04 -11.45
CA PHE A 87 -0.06 0.28 -12.10
C PHE A 87 1.28 0.62 -12.76
N GLU A 88 2.39 0.40 -12.05
CA GLU A 88 3.75 0.61 -12.58
C GLU A 88 4.03 -0.25 -13.82
N GLU A 89 3.53 -1.49 -13.85
CA GLU A 89 3.72 -2.45 -14.93
C GLU A 89 2.65 -2.35 -16.05
N GLY A 90 1.63 -1.48 -15.88
CA GLY A 90 0.52 -1.35 -16.83
C GLY A 90 -0.36 -2.60 -16.94
N GLN A 91 -0.45 -3.41 -15.89
CA GLN A 91 -1.17 -4.70 -15.85
C GLN A 91 -2.52 -4.64 -15.09
N THR A 92 -2.98 -3.43 -14.78
CA THR A 92 -4.18 -3.19 -13.97
C THR A 92 -5.47 -3.58 -14.67
N ILE A 93 -6.46 -4.01 -13.90
CA ILE A 93 -7.83 -4.22 -14.37
C ILE A 93 -8.67 -2.96 -14.13
N ALA A 94 -8.44 -2.31 -12.99
CA ALA A 94 -9.19 -1.17 -12.53
C ALA A 94 -8.55 0.16 -12.93
N ARG A 95 -9.37 1.22 -12.87
CA ARG A 95 -8.96 2.60 -13.18
C ARG A 95 -8.47 3.38 -11.96
N SER A 96 -8.52 2.80 -10.77
CA SER A 96 -8.08 3.44 -9.54
C SER A 96 -7.31 2.47 -8.66
N LEU A 97 -6.38 3.01 -7.88
CA LEU A 97 -5.62 2.24 -6.90
C LEU A 97 -6.54 1.59 -5.86
N GLU A 98 -7.59 2.28 -5.43
CA GLU A 98 -8.63 1.74 -4.53
C GLU A 98 -9.20 0.42 -5.05
N VAL A 99 -9.75 0.41 -6.27
CA VAL A 99 -10.44 -0.76 -6.83
C VAL A 99 -9.45 -1.89 -7.14
N GLU A 100 -8.26 -1.57 -7.65
CA GLU A 100 -7.22 -2.57 -7.89
C GLU A 100 -6.74 -3.21 -6.58
N SER A 101 -6.63 -2.42 -5.50
CA SER A 101 -6.26 -2.95 -4.18
C SER A 101 -7.34 -3.88 -3.62
N LEU A 102 -8.63 -3.58 -3.85
CA LEU A 102 -9.73 -4.47 -3.48
C LEU A 102 -9.73 -5.77 -4.29
N LEU A 103 -9.39 -5.73 -5.59
CA LEU A 103 -9.20 -6.93 -6.41
C LEU A 103 -8.10 -7.85 -5.86
N TYR A 104 -6.96 -7.27 -5.48
CA TYR A 104 -5.86 -8.02 -4.87
C TYR A 104 -6.24 -8.60 -3.51
N ALA A 105 -6.94 -7.85 -2.67
CA ALA A 105 -7.42 -8.35 -1.38
C ALA A 105 -8.45 -9.47 -1.54
N ALA A 106 -9.29 -9.41 -2.58
CA ALA A 106 -10.26 -10.44 -2.91
C ALA A 106 -9.64 -11.64 -3.66
N GLY A 107 -8.36 -11.57 -4.06
CA GLY A 107 -7.71 -12.62 -4.84
C GLY A 107 -8.38 -12.87 -6.19
N THR A 108 -9.00 -11.86 -6.79
CA THR A 108 -9.82 -12.00 -8.00
C THR A 108 -9.48 -10.94 -9.06
N ARG A 109 -9.80 -11.26 -10.31
CA ARG A 109 -9.73 -10.33 -11.45
C ARG A 109 -11.11 -9.75 -11.82
N GLN A 110 -12.18 -10.16 -11.14
CA GLN A 110 -13.54 -9.72 -11.44
C GLN A 110 -13.99 -8.62 -10.47
N THR A 111 -14.25 -7.42 -10.99
CA THR A 111 -14.66 -6.26 -10.19
C THR A 111 -16.00 -6.45 -9.49
N GLY A 112 -16.90 -7.27 -10.04
CA GLY A 112 -18.20 -7.56 -9.42
C GLY A 112 -18.12 -8.35 -8.10
N LEU A 113 -16.97 -8.95 -7.77
CA LEU A 113 -16.81 -9.80 -6.58
C LEU A 113 -16.18 -9.07 -5.38
N ILE A 114 -15.72 -7.84 -5.55
CA ILE A 114 -14.94 -7.13 -4.52
C ILE A 114 -15.79 -6.36 -3.50
N GLY A 115 -17.10 -6.22 -3.74
CA GLY A 115 -18.02 -5.45 -2.88
C GLY A 115 -17.88 -5.76 -1.38
N PRO A 116 -17.86 -7.04 -0.96
CA PRO A 116 -17.70 -7.40 0.45
C PRO A 116 -16.37 -6.96 1.10
N PHE A 117 -15.32 -6.72 0.29
CA PHE A 117 -13.98 -6.32 0.76
C PHE A 117 -13.85 -4.82 1.00
N GLY A 118 -14.78 -4.02 0.47
CA GLY A 118 -14.86 -2.58 0.68
C GLY A 118 -15.93 -2.20 1.71
N ILE A 119 -16.41 -0.96 1.68
CA ILE A 119 -17.50 -0.51 2.54
C ILE A 119 -18.86 -1.10 2.12
N HIS A 120 -19.78 -1.19 3.06
CA HIS A 120 -21.18 -1.57 2.85
C HIS A 120 -22.14 -0.64 3.61
N MET A 121 -23.45 -0.80 3.39
CA MET A 121 -24.46 -0.06 4.15
C MET A 121 -24.43 -0.45 5.63
N GLY A 122 -24.70 0.51 6.51
CA GLY A 122 -24.74 0.32 7.96
C GLY A 122 -23.37 0.48 8.61
N MET A 123 -23.15 -0.26 9.70
CA MET A 123 -21.93 -0.13 10.49
C MET A 123 -20.79 -0.90 9.83
N ASN A 124 -19.65 -0.23 9.63
CA ASN A 124 -18.46 -0.82 9.06
C ASN A 124 -17.31 -0.76 10.07
N GLU A 125 -16.57 -1.85 10.22
CA GLU A 125 -15.22 -1.83 10.78
C GLU A 125 -14.22 -1.88 9.62
N CYS A 126 -13.37 -0.85 9.49
CA CYS A 126 -12.44 -0.77 8.37
C CYS A 126 -10.99 -0.61 8.80
N TYR A 127 -10.09 -1.12 7.95
CA TYR A 127 -8.75 -0.54 7.81
C TYR A 127 -8.85 0.57 6.77
N LEU A 128 -8.77 1.82 7.24
CA LEU A 128 -8.61 2.99 6.40
C LEU A 128 -7.12 3.12 6.04
N CYS A 129 -6.82 3.00 4.77
CA CYS A 129 -5.48 3.15 4.23
C CYS A 129 -5.36 4.48 3.46
N ILE A 130 -4.28 5.22 3.72
CA ILE A 130 -3.99 6.51 3.10
C ILE A 130 -2.67 6.38 2.32
N VAL A 131 -2.71 6.62 1.01
CA VAL A 131 -1.60 6.36 0.08
C VAL A 131 -1.37 7.56 -0.87
N PRO A 132 -0.26 8.31 -0.77
CA PRO A 132 0.77 8.24 0.27
C PRO A 132 0.21 8.51 1.67
N GLY A 133 0.90 8.04 2.71
CA GLY A 133 0.54 8.34 4.10
C GLY A 133 0.50 9.84 4.36
N ARG A 134 -0.62 10.28 4.94
CA ARG A 134 -0.93 11.68 5.28
C ARG A 134 -1.68 11.73 6.61
N PRO A 135 -1.00 11.98 7.75
CA PRO A 135 -1.65 12.03 9.06
C PRO A 135 -2.70 13.14 9.18
N ASP A 136 -2.47 14.28 8.53
CA ASP A 136 -3.40 15.42 8.44
C ASP A 136 -4.73 15.05 7.77
N VAL A 137 -4.71 14.13 6.81
CA VAL A 137 -5.92 13.61 6.17
C VAL A 137 -6.77 12.80 7.14
N TYR A 138 -6.12 12.02 8.02
CA TYR A 138 -6.85 11.26 9.03
C TYR A 138 -7.61 12.17 9.99
N GLU A 139 -6.99 13.28 10.41
CA GLU A 139 -7.64 14.28 11.28
C GLU A 139 -8.86 14.93 10.61
N GLU A 140 -8.80 15.26 9.31
CA GLU A 140 -9.98 15.77 8.57
C GLU A 140 -11.09 14.71 8.47
N LEU A 141 -10.73 13.44 8.28
CA LEU A 141 -11.70 12.34 8.21
C LEU A 141 -12.41 12.07 9.54
N LEU A 142 -11.72 12.26 10.68
CA LEU A 142 -12.35 12.15 12.00
C LEU A 142 -13.46 13.18 12.22
N GLY A 143 -13.41 14.33 11.55
CA GLY A 143 -14.49 15.32 11.60
C GLY A 143 -15.77 14.90 10.85
N MET A 144 -15.72 13.84 10.05
CA MET A 144 -16.85 13.32 9.27
C MET A 144 -17.51 12.08 9.89
N MET A 145 -16.76 11.30 10.67
CA MET A 145 -17.17 9.99 11.21
C MET A 145 -17.86 10.11 12.57
#